data_AF-A0A820DNL7-F1
#
_entry.id   AF-A0A820DNL7-F1
#
_cell.length_a   1.000
_cell.length_b   1.000
_cell.length_c   1.000
_cell.angle_alpha   90.00
_cell.angle_beta   90.00
_cell.angle_gamma   90.00
#
_symmetry.space_group_name_H-M   'P 1'
#
loop_
_entity.id
_entity.type
_entity.pdbx_description
1 polymer ?
#
loop_
_entity_poly.entity_id
_entity_poly.type
_entity_poly.pdbx_seq_one_letter_code
_entity_poly.pdbx_strand_id
1 'polypeptide(L)'
;KWLFGYELEKSTVEKVKPESLLERTFIIFAAPYACFLKNRHCYALPEVTYENLISKPEETIGAVFDVCGISKSLIPEALTALNRDSQAGTLLSRDKMAQIKSLELSKLDRKRLNEIAKRMELPESIFYF
;
A
#
# COMPACT_ATOMS: atom_id res chain seq x y z
N LYS A 1 1.51 21.48 -1.62
CA LYS A 1 0.05 21.23 -1.49
C LYS A 1 -0.18 19.76 -1.86
N TRP A 2 -0.19 18.85 -0.88
CA TRP A 2 -0.42 17.42 -1.11
C TRP A 2 -1.91 17.20 -1.38
N LEU A 3 -2.30 17.08 -2.65
CA LEU A 3 -3.70 17.15 -3.10
C LEU A 3 -4.27 15.80 -3.59
N PHE A 4 -3.67 14.65 -3.27
CA PHE A 4 -4.00 13.41 -3.98
C PHE A 4 -5.02 12.46 -3.32
N GLY A 5 -5.45 12.69 -2.07
CA GLY A 5 -6.35 11.76 -1.39
C GLY A 5 -7.84 12.10 -1.51
N TYR A 6 -8.22 13.27 -1.02
CA TYR A 6 -9.60 13.52 -0.58
C TYR A 6 -10.61 13.77 -1.74
N GLU A 7 -10.19 14.42 -2.82
CA GLU A 7 -11.08 14.70 -3.96
C GLU A 7 -11.26 13.48 -4.87
N LEU A 8 -10.20 12.68 -5.03
CA LEU A 8 -10.24 11.38 -5.70
C LEU A 8 -11.08 10.37 -4.91
N GLU A 9 -10.97 10.38 -3.57
CA GLU A 9 -11.81 9.59 -2.67
C GLU A 9 -13.29 9.96 -2.84
N LYS A 10 -13.67 11.25 -2.70
CA LYS A 10 -15.06 11.69 -2.84
C LYS A 10 -15.67 11.28 -4.18
N SER A 11 -14.98 11.58 -5.28
CA SER A 11 -15.48 11.27 -6.63
C SER A 11 -15.60 9.76 -6.88
N THR A 12 -14.75 8.93 -6.26
CA THR A 12 -14.82 7.47 -6.38
C THR A 12 -15.93 6.89 -5.49
N VAL A 13 -16.06 7.37 -4.25
CA VAL A 13 -17.11 6.98 -3.31
C VAL A 13 -18.49 7.32 -3.87
N GLU A 14 -18.66 8.48 -4.49
CA GLU A 14 -19.92 8.89 -5.13
C GLU A 14 -20.28 8.03 -6.35
N LYS A 15 -19.28 7.57 -7.12
CA LYS A 15 -19.48 6.70 -8.29
C LYS A 15 -19.76 5.25 -7.90
N VAL A 16 -19.01 4.71 -6.93
CA VAL A 16 -19.09 3.29 -6.53
C VAL A 16 -20.25 3.03 -5.57
N LYS A 17 -20.64 4.04 -4.76
CA LYS A 17 -21.74 3.98 -3.77
C LYS A 17 -21.61 2.78 -2.83
N PRO A 18 -20.61 2.76 -1.93
CA PRO A 18 -20.40 1.63 -1.00
C PRO A 18 -21.61 1.45 -0.08
N GLU A 19 -22.03 0.20 0.12
CA GLU A 19 -23.19 -0.13 0.96
C GLU A 19 -22.77 -0.56 2.38
N SER A 20 -21.47 -0.74 2.63
CA SER A 20 -20.93 -1.15 3.92
C SER A 20 -19.70 -0.32 4.34
N LEU A 21 -19.41 -0.32 5.64
CA LEU A 21 -18.18 0.29 6.17
C LEU A 21 -16.94 -0.40 5.58
N LEU A 22 -17.01 -1.71 5.34
CA LEU A 22 -15.94 -2.48 4.72
C LEU A 22 -15.65 -1.97 3.30
N GLU A 23 -16.68 -1.82 2.47
CA GLU A 23 -16.53 -1.29 1.10
C GLU A 23 -16.01 0.15 1.09
N ARG A 24 -16.52 1.00 2.00
CA ARG A 24 -16.05 2.37 2.12
C ARG A 24 -14.57 2.40 2.52
N THR A 25 -14.18 1.58 3.49
CA THR A 25 -12.80 1.44 3.94
C THR A 25 -11.91 0.96 2.80
N PHE A 26 -12.35 -0.04 2.05
CA PHE A 26 -11.64 -0.53 0.88
C PHE A 26 -11.41 0.57 -0.16
N ILE A 27 -12.44 1.35 -0.51
CA ILE A 27 -12.30 2.46 -1.47
C ILE A 27 -11.30 3.51 -0.96
N ILE A 28 -11.37 3.89 0.32
CA ILE A 28 -10.48 4.90 0.92
C ILE A 28 -9.02 4.49 0.77
N PHE A 29 -8.70 3.23 1.10
CA PHE A 29 -7.32 2.75 1.05
C PHE A 29 -6.87 2.39 -0.37
N ALA A 30 -7.77 1.95 -1.24
CA ALA A 30 -7.42 1.51 -2.58
C ALA A 30 -7.37 2.65 -3.62
N ALA A 31 -8.08 3.76 -3.39
CA ALA A 31 -8.14 4.89 -4.34
C ALA A 31 -6.77 5.55 -4.59
N PRO A 32 -5.92 5.82 -3.57
CA PRO A 32 -4.57 6.34 -3.80
C PRO A 32 -3.73 5.40 -4.66
N TYR A 33 -3.83 4.09 -4.43
CA TYR A 33 -3.09 3.10 -5.21
C TYR A 33 -3.59 3.01 -6.66
N ALA A 34 -4.91 3.03 -6.88
CA ALA A 34 -5.48 3.12 -8.23
C ALA A 34 -5.00 4.38 -8.97
N CYS A 35 -4.96 5.51 -8.29
CA CYS A 35 -4.44 6.76 -8.84
C CYS A 35 -2.95 6.65 -9.18
N PHE A 36 -2.15 6.07 -8.29
CA PHE A 36 -0.73 5.81 -8.53
C PHE A 36 -0.53 4.96 -9.78
N LEU A 37 -1.23 3.83 -9.91
CA LEU A 37 -1.12 2.92 -11.06
C LEU A 37 -1.45 3.62 -12.38
N LYS A 38 -2.53 4.39 -12.43
CA LYS A 38 -2.95 5.15 -13.62
C LYS A 38 -1.90 6.19 -14.04
N ASN A 39 -1.25 6.80 -13.07
CA ASN A 39 -0.26 7.85 -13.29
C ASN A 39 1.18 7.36 -13.16
N ARG A 40 1.42 6.04 -13.14
CA ARG A 40 2.76 5.47 -12.83
C ARG A 40 3.86 6.03 -13.73
N HIS A 41 3.52 6.27 -14.99
CA HIS A 41 4.40 6.78 -16.03
C HIS A 41 4.82 8.25 -15.82
N CYS A 42 4.08 8.99 -14.98
CA CYS A 42 4.40 10.38 -14.63
C CYS A 42 5.40 10.49 -13.48
N TYR A 43 5.67 9.41 -12.74
CA TYR A 43 6.61 9.42 -11.63
C TYR A 43 8.00 9.02 -12.12
N ALA A 44 9.00 9.86 -11.86
CA ALA A 44 10.40 9.62 -12.21
C ALA A 44 11.18 8.89 -11.10
N LEU A 45 10.50 8.40 -10.06
CA LEU A 45 11.10 7.80 -8.87
C LEU A 45 10.89 6.27 -8.88
N PRO A 46 11.79 5.49 -8.27
CA PRO A 46 11.63 4.05 -8.14
C PRO A 46 10.35 3.72 -7.35
N GLU A 47 9.60 2.74 -7.86
CA GLU A 47 8.45 2.19 -7.15
C GLU A 47 8.93 1.35 -5.97
N VAL A 48 8.65 1.82 -4.76
CA VAL A 48 8.91 1.10 -3.52
C VAL A 48 7.59 0.55 -3.00
N THR A 49 7.38 -0.75 -3.20
CA THR A 49 6.27 -1.48 -2.57
C THR A 49 6.76 -2.28 -1.38
N TYR A 50 5.84 -2.65 -0.48
CA TYR A 50 6.16 -3.52 0.64
C TYR A 50 6.68 -4.88 0.16
N GLU A 51 6.07 -5.45 -0.88
CA GLU A 51 6.43 -6.75 -1.44
C GLU A 51 7.86 -6.74 -2.00
N ASN A 52 8.25 -5.68 -2.71
CA ASN A 52 9.61 -5.51 -3.21
C ASN A 52 10.60 -5.33 -2.05
N LEU A 53 10.23 -4.54 -1.03
CA LEU A 53 11.07 -4.32 0.14
C LEU A 53 11.32 -5.61 0.94
N ILE A 54 10.36 -6.54 0.99
CA ILE A 54 10.53 -7.83 1.67
C ILE A 54 11.23 -8.88 0.79
N SER A 55 10.85 -8.99 -0.47
CA SER A 55 11.39 -10.04 -1.37
C SER A 55 12.76 -9.71 -1.97
N LYS A 56 13.05 -8.42 -2.16
CA LYS A 56 14.25 -7.90 -2.81
C LYS A 56 14.75 -6.62 -2.11
N PRO A 57 15.07 -6.69 -0.81
CA PRO A 57 15.37 -5.51 0.00
C PRO A 57 16.58 -4.71 -0.51
N GLU A 58 17.65 -5.39 -0.92
CA GLU A 58 18.89 -4.75 -1.40
C GLU A 58 18.67 -4.00 -2.72
N GLU A 59 17.97 -4.62 -3.68
CA GLU A 59 17.62 -4.00 -4.97
C GLU A 59 16.72 -2.77 -4.76
N THR A 60 15.70 -2.92 -3.90
CA THR A 60 14.73 -1.86 -3.61
C THR A 60 15.39 -0.66 -2.93
N ILE A 61 16.20 -0.88 -1.89
CA ILE A 61 16.92 0.20 -1.19
C ILE A 61 18.00 0.81 -2.10
N GLY A 62 18.68 -0.01 -2.90
CA GLY A 62 19.67 0.46 -3.87
C GLY A 62 19.08 1.43 -4.89
N ALA A 63 17.88 1.14 -5.41
CA ALA A 63 17.18 2.04 -6.32
C ALA A 63 16.84 3.40 -5.68
N VAL A 64 16.45 3.40 -4.39
CA VAL A 64 16.23 4.63 -3.64
C VAL A 64 17.53 5.41 -3.47
N PHE A 65 18.63 4.73 -3.15
CA PHE A 65 19.94 5.36 -2.96
C PHE A 65 20.46 6.02 -4.24
N ASP A 66 20.28 5.37 -5.39
CA ASP A 66 20.63 5.93 -6.71
C ASP A 66 19.94 7.27 -6.96
N VAL A 67 18.65 7.35 -6.65
CA VAL A 67 17.86 8.59 -6.83
C VAL A 67 18.23 9.67 -5.80
N CYS A 68 18.52 9.27 -4.57
CA CYS A 68 18.91 10.21 -3.51
C CYS A 68 20.39 10.63 -3.59
N GLY A 69 21.19 10.07 -4.49
CA GLY A 69 22.63 10.33 -4.57
C GLY A 69 23.41 9.79 -3.35
N ILE A 70 22.91 8.74 -2.70
CA ILE A 70 23.53 8.11 -1.54
C ILE A 70 24.44 6.97 -2.01
N SER A 71 25.61 6.82 -1.38
CA SER A 71 26.53 5.74 -1.73
C SER A 71 25.92 4.35 -1.46
N LYS A 72 25.98 3.46 -2.45
CA LYS A 72 25.59 2.05 -2.31
C LYS A 72 26.39 1.29 -1.26
N SER A 73 27.58 1.78 -0.88
CA SER A 73 28.36 1.21 0.22
C SER A 73 27.63 1.23 1.57
N LEU A 74 26.60 2.07 1.72
CA LEU A 74 25.79 2.19 2.94
C LEU A 74 24.56 1.26 2.93
N ILE A 75 24.30 0.53 1.85
CA ILE A 75 23.14 -0.37 1.76
C ILE A 75 23.14 -1.43 2.88
N PRO A 76 24.27 -2.11 3.20
CA PRO A 76 24.29 -3.08 4.30
C PRO A 76 23.86 -2.49 5.64
N GLU A 77 24.25 -1.24 5.92
CA GLU A 77 23.84 -0.53 7.13
C GLU A 77 22.34 -0.20 7.09
N ALA A 78 21.83 0.31 5.97
CA ALA A 78 20.42 0.62 5.80
C ALA A 78 19.52 -0.62 5.95
N LEU A 79 19.97 -1.78 5.46
CA LEU A 79 19.25 -3.04 5.60
C LEU A 79 19.05 -3.45 7.06
N THR A 80 19.94 -3.05 7.97
CA THR A 80 19.76 -3.34 9.41
C THR A 80 18.51 -2.67 9.99
N ALA A 81 18.08 -1.54 9.41
CA ALA A 81 16.87 -0.83 9.85
C ALA A 81 15.60 -1.65 9.63
N LEU A 82 15.57 -2.57 8.67
CA LEU A 82 14.42 -3.46 8.42
C LEU A 82 14.18 -4.41 9.60
N ASN A 83 15.22 -4.78 10.35
CA ASN A 83 15.09 -5.65 11.52
C ASN A 83 14.49 -4.92 12.71
N ARG A 84 14.60 -3.60 12.78
CA ARG A 84 14.10 -2.80 13.88
C ARG A 84 12.61 -2.50 13.70
N ASP A 85 11.83 -2.74 14.75
CA ASP A 85 10.47 -2.21 14.83
C ASP A 85 10.51 -0.73 15.25
N SER A 86 10.31 0.16 14.27
CA SER A 86 10.25 1.61 14.54
C SER A 86 9.01 2.01 15.34
N GLN A 87 8.02 1.12 15.45
CA GLN A 87 6.78 1.29 16.20
C GLN A 87 6.80 0.55 17.54
N ALA A 88 7.96 0.08 18.00
CA ALA A 88 8.11 -0.58 19.29
C ALA A 88 7.52 0.25 20.44
N GLY A 89 6.72 -0.39 21.30
CA GLY A 89 6.03 0.27 22.42
C GLY A 89 4.71 0.97 22.05
N THR A 90 4.34 1.04 20.77
CA THR A 90 3.06 1.58 20.32
C THR A 90 2.02 0.49 20.09
N LEU A 91 0.77 0.89 19.83
CA LEU A 91 -0.30 -0.04 19.43
C LEU A 91 -0.08 -0.66 18.04
N LEU A 92 0.84 -0.09 17.23
CA LEU A 92 1.16 -0.56 15.89
C LEU A 92 2.47 -1.35 15.82
N SER A 93 3.04 -1.73 16.98
CA SER A 93 4.24 -2.57 17.00
C SER A 93 3.95 -3.93 16.36
N ARG A 94 4.98 -4.55 15.78
CA ARG A 94 4.87 -5.88 15.15
C ARG A 94 4.26 -6.91 16.11
N ASP A 95 4.69 -6.88 17.37
CA ASP A 95 4.19 -7.77 18.42
C ASP A 95 2.69 -7.56 18.72
N LYS A 96 2.20 -6.31 18.68
CA LYS A 96 0.79 -6.00 18.91
C LYS A 96 -0.05 -6.37 17.68
N MET A 97 0.44 -6.05 16.48
CA MET A 97 -0.21 -6.37 15.22
C MET A 97 -0.33 -7.89 15.00
N ALA A 98 0.68 -8.67 15.41
CA ALA A 98 0.65 -10.14 15.34
C ALA A 98 -0.47 -10.78 16.18
N GLN A 99 -1.03 -10.06 17.15
CA GLN A 99 -2.15 -10.53 17.99
C GLN A 99 -3.51 -10.21 17.38
N ILE A 100 -3.57 -9.34 16.37
CA ILE A 100 -4.80 -8.98 15.69
C ILE A 100 -5.14 -10.09 14.70
N LYS A 101 -6.28 -10.75 14.91
CA LYS A 101 -6.79 -11.74 13.96
C LYS A 101 -7.24 -11.03 12.69
N SER A 102 -6.81 -11.54 11.53
CA SER A 102 -7.35 -11.09 10.26
C SER A 102 -8.86 -11.27 10.24
N LEU A 103 -9.59 -10.27 9.75
CA LEU A 103 -11.01 -10.43 9.48
C LEU A 103 -11.19 -11.41 8.32
N GLU A 104 -11.81 -12.55 8.57
CA GLU A 104 -12.21 -13.44 7.48
C GLU A 104 -13.35 -12.81 6.70
N LEU A 105 -13.08 -12.52 5.43
CA LEU A 105 -14.10 -11.97 4.52
C LEU A 105 -15.11 -13.05 4.16
N SER A 106 -16.40 -12.73 4.26
CA SER A 106 -17.43 -13.61 3.73
C SER A 106 -17.27 -13.73 2.19
N LYS A 107 -17.81 -14.81 1.61
CA LYS A 107 -17.83 -14.98 0.14
C LYS A 107 -18.53 -13.82 -0.56
N LEU A 108 -19.58 -13.27 0.06
CA LEU A 108 -20.32 -12.13 -0.46
C LEU A 108 -19.45 -10.87 -0.43
N ASP A 109 -18.80 -10.58 0.70
CA ASP A 109 -17.92 -9.42 0.83
C ASP A 109 -16.77 -9.50 -0.18
N ARG A 110 -16.13 -10.66 -0.32
CA ARG A 110 -15.06 -10.83 -1.31
C ARG A 110 -15.57 -10.62 -2.75
N LYS A 111 -16.76 -11.13 -3.09
CA LYS A 111 -17.35 -10.87 -4.41
C LYS A 111 -17.56 -9.37 -4.64
N ARG A 112 -18.12 -8.66 -3.66
CA ARG A 112 -18.39 -7.22 -3.74
C ARG A 112 -17.10 -6.40 -3.85
N LEU A 113 -16.11 -6.70 -3.01
CA LEU A 113 -14.81 -6.04 -3.07
C LEU A 113 -14.10 -6.29 -4.42
N ASN A 114 -14.19 -7.51 -4.98
CA ASN A 114 -13.68 -7.80 -6.31
C ASN A 114 -14.37 -6.97 -7.41
N GLU A 115 -15.69 -6.78 -7.33
CA GLU A 115 -16.44 -5.94 -8.27
C GLU A 115 -16.00 -4.47 -8.16
N ILE A 116 -15.78 -3.97 -6.94
CA ILE A 116 -15.25 -2.62 -6.72
C ILE A 116 -13.83 -2.49 -7.27
N ALA A 117 -12.95 -3.44 -6.98
CA ALA A 117 -11.57 -3.45 -7.48
C ALA A 117 -11.53 -3.39 -9.01
N LYS A 118 -12.37 -4.17 -9.69
CA LYS A 118 -12.51 -4.13 -11.16
C LYS A 118 -12.95 -2.76 -11.67
N ARG A 119 -13.92 -2.12 -11.02
CA ARG A 119 -14.38 -0.76 -11.39
C ARG A 119 -13.29 0.30 -11.18
N MET A 120 -12.40 0.07 -10.22
CA MET A 120 -11.25 0.93 -9.94
C MET A 120 -10.03 0.59 -10.81
N GLU A 121 -10.12 -0.42 -11.68
CA GLU A 121 -9.02 -0.94 -12.51
C GLU A 121 -7.81 -1.40 -11.67
N LEU A 122 -8.08 -1.95 -10.49
CA LEU A 122 -7.06 -2.48 -9.60
C LEU A 122 -6.69 -3.93 -9.96
N PRO A 123 -5.41 -4.32 -9.76
CA PRO A 123 -5.00 -5.69 -9.94
C PRO A 123 -5.59 -6.60 -8.86
N GLU A 124 -5.80 -7.88 -9.18
CA GLU A 124 -6.29 -8.87 -8.21
C GLU A 124 -5.33 -9.03 -7.01
N SER A 125 -4.06 -8.66 -7.19
CA SER A 125 -3.06 -8.69 -6.14
C SER A 125 -3.35 -7.79 -4.95
N ILE A 126 -4.28 -6.82 -5.08
CA ILE A 126 -4.71 -5.93 -3.98
C ILE A 126 -5.32 -6.68 -2.78
N PHE A 127 -5.59 -7.97 -2.94
CA PHE A 127 -6.23 -8.82 -1.95
C PHE A 127 -5.30 -9.84 -1.29
N TYR A 128 -4.02 -9.87 -1.68
CA TYR A 128 -3.01 -10.75 -1.10
C TYR A 128 -2.05 -9.89 -0.27
N PHE A 129 -2.17 -10.00 1.05
CA PHE A 129 -1.26 -9.43 2.05
C PHE A 129 -0.92 -10.51 3.07
#